data_AF-A0A399Z310-F1
#
_entry.id   AF-A0A399Z310-F1
#
_cell.length_a   1.000
_cell.length_b   1.000
_cell.length_c   1.000
_cell.angle_alpha   90.00
_cell.angle_beta   90.00
_cell.angle_gamma   90.00
#
_symmetry.space_group_name_H-M   'P 1'
#
loop_
_entity.id
_entity.type
_entity.pdbx_description
1 polymer ?
#
loop_
_entity_poly.entity_id
_entity_poly.type
_entity_poly.pdbx_seq_one_letter_code
_entity_poly.pdbx_strand_id
1 'polypeptide(L)'
;MSNSNKVLRIRRAVTVGLILLGVFLIIAAIVAELVGLGPTPGFGVLQTLVFLLGITALTIGIYLYLRARRPADAPRSLQAEIGIRLSATGLVLCYVSGFADLIRIGTHIAPEFDRPFIGPLQLGSLGIGLLMLVGGMALHYTSRGPRQTSSLEFILNGKKE
;
A
#
# COMPACT_ATOMS: atom_id res chain seq x y z
N MET A 1 -11.61 13.71 -30.40
CA MET A 1 -10.72 14.24 -29.33
C MET A 1 -11.40 14.55 -27.98
N SER A 2 -12.74 14.69 -27.87
CA SER A 2 -13.42 15.03 -26.60
C SER A 2 -13.39 13.94 -25.51
N ASN A 3 -13.53 12.65 -25.86
CA ASN A 3 -13.61 11.57 -24.87
C ASN A 3 -12.30 11.28 -24.13
N SER A 4 -11.14 11.45 -24.76
CA SER A 4 -9.83 11.17 -24.13
C SER A 4 -9.55 12.10 -22.94
N ASN A 5 -9.89 13.39 -23.09
CA ASN A 5 -9.72 14.38 -22.03
C ASN A 5 -10.64 14.11 -20.83
N LYS A 6 -11.86 13.61 -21.06
CA LYS A 6 -12.77 13.20 -19.98
C LYS A 6 -12.21 12.01 -19.20
N VAL A 7 -11.73 10.99 -19.90
CA VAL A 7 -11.14 9.79 -19.28
C VAL A 7 -9.90 10.14 -18.46
N LEU A 8 -9.02 11.01 -18.97
CA LEU A 8 -7.84 11.47 -18.23
C LEU A 8 -8.22 12.25 -16.96
N ARG A 9 -9.25 13.10 -17.05
CA ARG A 9 -9.75 13.90 -15.91
C ARG A 9 -10.38 13.01 -14.84
N ILE A 10 -11.20 12.04 -15.23
CA ILE A 10 -11.81 11.06 -14.31
C ILE A 10 -10.71 10.24 -13.62
N ARG A 11 -9.75 9.71 -14.38
CA ARG A 11 -8.64 8.94 -13.80
C ARG A 11 -7.85 9.76 -12.78
N ARG A 12 -7.56 11.04 -13.09
CA ARG A 12 -6.86 11.93 -12.15
C ARG A 12 -7.68 12.21 -10.89
N ALA A 13 -8.98 12.45 -11.05
CA ALA A 13 -9.90 12.68 -9.93
C ALA A 13 -9.99 11.44 -9.02
N VAL A 14 -10.11 10.24 -9.59
CA VAL A 14 -10.12 8.98 -8.84
C VAL A 14 -8.82 8.77 -8.08
N THR A 15 -7.66 9.01 -8.73
CA THR A 15 -6.35 8.89 -8.07
C THR A 15 -6.21 9.85 -6.88
N VAL A 16 -6.57 11.12 -7.07
CA VAL A 16 -6.52 12.12 -5.98
C VAL A 16 -7.52 11.79 -4.89
N GLY A 17 -8.74 11.39 -5.26
CA GLY A 17 -9.78 10.97 -4.32
C GLY A 17 -9.35 9.80 -3.44
N LEU A 18 -8.71 8.78 -4.01
CA LEU A 18 -8.17 7.64 -3.26
C LEU A 18 -7.07 8.03 -2.28
N ILE A 19 -6.16 8.92 -2.69
CA ILE A 19 -5.09 9.42 -1.81
C ILE A 19 -5.69 10.21 -0.65
N LEU A 20 -6.60 11.16 -0.94
CA LEU A 20 -7.26 11.97 0.07
C LEU A 20 -8.09 11.11 1.03
N LEU A 21 -8.85 10.16 0.51
CA LEU A 21 -9.61 9.20 1.31
C LEU A 21 -8.69 8.37 2.20
N GLY A 22 -7.60 7.83 1.64
CA GLY A 22 -6.64 7.05 2.41
C GLY A 22 -6.02 7.83 3.56
N VAL A 23 -5.56 9.05 3.29
CA VAL A 23 -5.02 9.96 4.32
C VAL A 23 -6.10 10.29 5.36
N PHE A 24 -7.31 10.61 4.93
CA PHE A 24 -8.42 10.92 5.82
C PHE A 24 -8.74 9.76 6.77
N LEU A 25 -8.84 8.53 6.26
CA LEU A 25 -9.11 7.34 7.07
C LEU A 25 -7.99 7.06 8.09
N ILE A 26 -6.72 7.22 7.69
CA ILE A 26 -5.57 7.08 8.60
C ILE A 26 -5.64 8.13 9.71
N ILE A 27 -5.87 9.39 9.37
CA ILE A 27 -5.97 10.47 10.37
C ILE A 27 -7.16 10.22 11.29
N ALA A 28 -8.31 9.84 10.74
CA ALA A 28 -9.51 9.54 11.53
C ALA A 28 -9.26 8.42 12.55
N ALA A 29 -8.55 7.36 12.14
CA ALA A 29 -8.18 6.26 13.04
C ALA A 29 -7.22 6.72 14.16
N ILE A 30 -6.23 7.56 13.86
CA ILE A 30 -5.29 8.10 14.85
C ILE A 30 -5.99 9.06 15.80
N VAL A 31 -6.82 9.97 15.29
CA VAL A 31 -7.58 10.93 16.10
C VAL A 31 -8.55 10.21 17.02
N ALA A 32 -9.20 9.14 16.55
CA ALA A 32 -10.09 8.32 17.37
C ALA A 32 -9.39 7.74 18.61
N GLU A 33 -8.09 7.40 18.48
CA GLU A 33 -7.25 6.99 19.61
C GLU A 33 -6.97 8.14 20.57
N LEU A 34 -6.57 9.30 20.03
CA LEU A 34 -6.21 10.49 20.81
C LEU A 34 -7.38 11.10 21.58
N VAL A 35 -8.59 11.04 21.01
CA VAL A 35 -9.83 11.56 21.64
C VAL A 35 -10.29 10.66 22.80
N GLY A 36 -9.68 9.49 22.98
CA GLY A 36 -10.02 8.63 24.12
C GLY A 36 -11.42 8.03 23.99
N LEU A 37 -11.89 7.76 22.76
CA LEU A 37 -13.07 6.91 22.49
C LEU A 37 -12.87 5.43 22.95
N GLY A 38 -11.81 5.18 23.73
CA GLY A 38 -11.28 3.90 24.17
C GLY A 38 -12.03 3.12 25.28
N PRO A 39 -13.04 3.63 26.01
CA PRO A 39 -13.78 2.77 26.95
C PRO A 39 -14.73 1.79 26.28
N THR A 40 -15.07 2.01 25.00
CA THR A 40 -16.09 1.22 24.31
C THR A 40 -15.53 -0.11 23.81
N PRO A 41 -16.03 -1.27 24.27
CA PRO A 41 -15.62 -2.58 23.78
C PRO A 41 -15.80 -2.68 22.25
N GLY A 42 -14.80 -3.24 21.55
CA GLY A 42 -14.84 -3.42 20.10
C GLY A 42 -14.41 -2.20 19.25
N PHE A 43 -14.30 -1.00 19.83
CA PHE A 43 -13.90 0.21 19.09
C PHE A 43 -12.49 0.11 18.48
N GLY A 44 -11.56 -0.59 19.16
CA GLY A 44 -10.21 -0.83 18.65
C GLY A 44 -10.16 -1.65 17.35
N VAL A 45 -11.09 -2.60 17.16
CA VAL A 45 -11.15 -3.41 15.92
C VAL A 45 -11.59 -2.55 14.74
N LEU A 46 -12.64 -1.73 14.94
CA LEU A 46 -13.10 -0.81 13.90
C LEU A 46 -12.02 0.23 13.57
N GLN A 47 -11.34 0.76 14.58
CA GLN A 47 -10.22 1.68 14.41
C GLN A 47 -9.10 1.07 13.55
N THR A 48 -8.65 -0.15 13.88
CA THR A 48 -7.61 -0.86 13.11
C THR A 48 -8.07 -1.16 11.69
N LEU A 49 -9.34 -1.55 11.50
CA LEU A 49 -9.90 -1.78 10.17
C LEU A 49 -9.92 -0.50 9.33
N VAL A 50 -10.36 0.63 9.90
CA VAL A 50 -10.36 1.95 9.23
C VAL A 50 -8.93 2.37 8.88
N PHE A 51 -7.97 2.18 9.78
CA PHE A 51 -6.56 2.44 9.53
C PHE A 51 -6.01 1.62 8.35
N LEU A 52 -6.26 0.31 8.34
CA LEU A 52 -5.82 -0.60 7.27
C LEU A 52 -6.48 -0.27 5.91
N LEU A 53 -7.78 0.07 5.91
CA LEU A 53 -8.47 0.54 4.71
C LEU A 53 -7.85 1.85 4.20
N GLY A 54 -7.46 2.74 5.10
CA GLY A 54 -6.73 3.96 4.77
C GLY A 54 -5.39 3.68 4.07
N ILE A 55 -4.59 2.75 4.63
CA ILE A 55 -3.32 2.31 4.02
C ILE A 55 -3.57 1.71 2.63
N THR A 56 -4.57 0.85 2.46
CA THR A 56 -4.91 0.23 1.17
C THR A 56 -5.33 1.26 0.13
N ALA A 57 -6.25 2.17 0.48
CA ALA A 57 -6.70 3.23 -0.42
C ALA A 57 -5.53 4.15 -0.84
N LEU A 58 -4.68 4.53 0.11
CA LEU A 58 -3.49 5.33 -0.15
C LEU A 58 -2.50 4.59 -1.07
N THR A 59 -2.27 3.30 -0.81
CA THR A 59 -1.38 2.45 -1.62
C THR A 59 -1.85 2.36 -3.07
N ILE A 60 -3.15 2.11 -3.28
CA ILE A 60 -3.74 2.06 -4.63
C ILE A 60 -3.61 3.43 -5.31
N GLY A 61 -3.93 4.51 -4.60
CA GLY A 61 -3.81 5.87 -5.11
C GLY A 61 -2.39 6.21 -5.57
N ILE A 62 -1.38 5.87 -4.76
CA ILE A 62 0.04 6.07 -5.10
C ILE A 62 0.43 5.26 -6.34
N TYR A 63 0.06 3.98 -6.43
CA TYR A 63 0.40 3.18 -7.62
C TYR A 63 -0.28 3.66 -8.89
N LEU A 64 -1.54 4.12 -8.81
CA LEU A 64 -2.23 4.74 -9.94
C LEU A 64 -1.54 6.03 -10.39
N TYR A 65 -1.08 6.84 -9.44
CA TYR A 65 -0.31 8.05 -9.70
C TYR A 65 1.05 7.75 -10.37
N LEU A 66 1.79 6.78 -9.84
CA LEU A 66 3.08 6.35 -10.39
C LEU A 66 2.92 5.78 -11.80
N ARG A 67 1.84 5.01 -12.05
CA ARG A 67 1.53 4.49 -13.38
C ARG A 67 1.13 5.59 -14.37
N ALA A 68 0.44 6.65 -13.92
CA ALA A 68 0.08 7.78 -14.78
C ALA A 68 1.30 8.63 -15.21
N ARG A 69 2.40 8.58 -14.44
CA ARG A 69 3.65 9.26 -14.75
C ARG A 69 4.59 8.48 -15.69
N ARG A 70 4.33 7.20 -15.95
CA ARG A 70 5.13 6.42 -16.92
C ARG A 70 4.55 6.57 -18.33
N PRO A 71 5.41 6.60 -19.38
CA PRO A 71 4.96 6.50 -20.77
C PRO A 71 4.16 5.22 -20.99
N ALA A 72 3.15 5.27 -21.87
CA ALA A 72 2.25 4.14 -22.12
C ALA A 72 2.98 2.89 -22.64
N ASP A 73 4.05 3.09 -23.43
CA ASP A 73 4.80 2.01 -24.10
C ASP A 73 6.12 1.65 -23.40
N ALA A 74 6.40 2.22 -22.22
CA ALA A 74 7.63 1.90 -21.50
C ALA A 74 7.50 0.51 -20.83
N PRO A 75 8.32 -0.49 -21.21
CA PRO A 75 8.28 -1.80 -20.57
C PRO A 75 8.59 -1.66 -19.08
N ARG A 76 7.87 -2.42 -18.24
CA ARG A 76 8.16 -2.47 -16.82
C ARG A 76 9.51 -3.14 -16.60
N SER A 77 10.38 -2.49 -15.84
CA SER A 77 11.62 -3.12 -15.42
C SER A 77 11.33 -4.21 -14.37
N LEU A 78 12.22 -5.19 -14.28
CA LEU A 78 12.18 -6.21 -13.23
C LEU A 78 12.14 -5.59 -11.82
N GLN A 79 12.90 -4.51 -11.61
CA GLN A 79 12.91 -3.78 -10.34
C GLN A 79 11.52 -3.20 -10.00
N ALA A 80 10.80 -2.69 -11.01
CA ALA A 80 9.45 -2.16 -10.81
C ALA A 80 8.44 -3.25 -10.45
N GLU A 81 8.60 -4.47 -10.98
CA GLU A 81 7.75 -5.62 -10.66
C GLU A 81 8.04 -6.15 -9.26
N ILE A 82 9.31 -6.26 -8.88
CA ILE A 82 9.71 -6.61 -7.51
C ILE A 82 9.15 -5.59 -6.52
N GLY A 83 9.24 -4.30 -6.82
CA GLY A 83 8.72 -3.24 -5.95
C GLY A 83 7.21 -3.34 -5.69
N ILE A 84 6.42 -3.70 -6.72
CA ILE A 84 4.97 -3.92 -6.54
C ILE A 84 4.72 -5.12 -5.63
N ARG A 85 5.41 -6.24 -5.85
CA ARG A 85 5.23 -7.46 -5.06
C ARG A 85 5.65 -7.26 -3.60
N LEU A 86 6.79 -6.60 -3.37
CA LEU A 86 7.28 -6.28 -2.03
C LEU A 86 6.31 -5.36 -1.28
N SER A 87 5.70 -4.41 -1.98
CA SER A 87 4.71 -3.55 -1.34
C SER A 87 3.42 -4.30 -0.99
N ALA A 88 2.98 -5.19 -1.88
CA ALA A 88 1.81 -6.04 -1.63
C ALA A 88 2.04 -6.99 -0.45
N THR A 89 3.23 -7.59 -0.31
CA THR A 89 3.55 -8.43 0.85
C THR A 89 3.59 -7.63 2.14
N GLY A 90 4.16 -6.42 2.12
CA GLY A 90 4.11 -5.49 3.25
C GLY A 90 2.66 -5.15 3.67
N LEU A 91 1.77 -4.93 2.70
CA LEU A 91 0.34 -4.71 2.97
C LEU A 91 -0.31 -5.93 3.63
N VAL A 92 -0.06 -7.13 3.10
CA VAL A 92 -0.58 -8.38 3.71
C VAL A 92 -0.10 -8.53 5.15
N LEU A 93 1.18 -8.26 5.43
CA LEU A 93 1.70 -8.29 6.80
C LEU A 93 0.99 -7.29 7.72
N CYS A 94 0.70 -6.08 7.25
CA CYS A 94 -0.07 -5.10 8.03
C CYS A 94 -1.46 -5.64 8.38
N TYR A 95 -2.15 -6.27 7.42
CA TYR A 95 -3.49 -6.84 7.65
C TYR A 95 -3.46 -8.02 8.63
N VAL A 96 -2.53 -8.95 8.45
CA VAL A 96 -2.39 -10.11 9.34
C VAL A 96 -2.05 -9.66 10.77
N SER A 97 -1.14 -8.70 10.89
CA SER A 97 -0.79 -8.12 12.18
C SER A 97 -1.98 -7.38 12.81
N GLY A 98 -2.60 -6.44 12.09
CA GLY A 98 -3.72 -5.65 12.62
C GLY A 98 -4.93 -6.49 13.05
N PHE A 99 -5.17 -7.63 12.41
CA PHE A 99 -6.26 -8.55 12.77
C PHE A 99 -5.83 -9.75 13.62
N ALA A 100 -4.58 -9.82 14.09
CA ALA A 100 -4.08 -10.96 14.86
C ALA A 100 -4.93 -11.25 16.12
N ASP A 101 -5.33 -10.20 16.84
CA ASP A 101 -6.18 -10.32 18.03
C ASP A 101 -7.62 -10.72 17.67
N LEU A 102 -8.16 -10.20 16.55
CA LEU A 102 -9.49 -10.54 16.07
C LEU A 102 -9.61 -12.02 15.66
N ILE A 103 -8.54 -12.56 15.07
CA ILE A 103 -8.46 -13.96 14.61
C ILE A 103 -8.06 -14.90 15.79
N ARG A 104 -7.87 -14.35 17.01
CA ARG A 104 -7.47 -15.10 18.22
C ARG A 104 -6.12 -15.82 18.08
N ILE A 105 -5.26 -15.34 17.18
CA ILE A 105 -3.86 -15.76 17.04
C ILE A 105 -2.96 -14.93 17.97
N GLY A 106 -3.44 -13.78 18.43
CA GLY A 106 -2.77 -12.90 19.39
C GLY A 106 -2.50 -13.55 20.75
N THR A 107 -1.51 -13.02 21.47
CA THR A 107 -1.01 -13.58 22.74
C THR A 107 -1.90 -13.33 23.96
N HIS A 108 -2.96 -12.51 23.83
CA HIS A 108 -3.88 -12.20 24.92
C HIS A 108 -5.17 -13.04 24.81
N ILE A 109 -5.26 -14.07 25.66
CA ILE A 109 -6.51 -14.77 25.98
C ILE A 109 -7.03 -14.16 27.29
N ALA A 110 -7.64 -12.98 27.24
CA ALA A 110 -8.22 -12.31 28.40
C ALA A 110 -9.58 -11.69 28.03
N PRO A 111 -10.48 -11.45 29.00
CA PRO A 111 -11.90 -11.79 28.94
C PRO A 111 -12.71 -11.01 27.89
N GLU A 112 -13.87 -11.55 27.52
CA GLU A 112 -14.84 -11.10 26.49
C GLU A 112 -15.20 -9.60 26.47
N PHE A 113 -14.83 -8.84 27.49
CA PHE A 113 -15.18 -7.43 27.69
C PHE A 113 -13.98 -6.49 27.87
N ASP A 114 -12.75 -7.00 27.86
CA ASP A 114 -11.56 -6.15 27.99
C ASP A 114 -10.92 -5.84 26.63
N ARG A 115 -10.38 -4.63 26.52
CA ARG A 115 -9.97 -3.99 25.25
C ARG A 115 -8.96 -4.86 24.48
N PRO A 116 -9.11 -5.05 23.15
CA PRO A 116 -8.05 -5.63 22.32
C PRO A 116 -6.77 -4.80 22.49
N PHE A 117 -5.77 -5.37 23.16
CA PHE A 117 -4.51 -4.72 23.44
C PHE A 117 -3.52 -5.06 22.34
N ILE A 118 -3.16 -4.07 21.53
CA ILE A 118 -2.16 -4.26 20.47
C ILE A 118 -0.80 -4.51 21.13
N GLY A 119 -0.37 -5.76 21.12
CA GLY A 119 0.88 -6.18 21.75
C GLY A 119 2.13 -5.60 21.05
N PRO A 120 3.28 -5.53 21.73
CA PRO A 120 4.53 -5.04 21.14
C PRO A 120 4.95 -5.79 19.86
N LEU A 121 4.67 -7.09 19.78
CA LEU A 121 4.93 -7.92 18.59
C LEU A 121 4.02 -7.55 17.41
N GLN A 122 2.78 -7.15 17.70
CA GLN A 122 1.83 -6.71 16.69
C GLN A 122 2.24 -5.33 16.16
N LEU A 123 2.60 -4.39 17.03
CA LEU A 123 3.18 -3.10 16.60
C LEU A 123 4.46 -3.29 15.78
N GLY A 124 5.35 -4.19 16.21
CA GLY A 124 6.59 -4.50 15.50
C GLY A 124 6.35 -5.05 14.09
N SER A 125 5.44 -6.02 13.96
CA SER A 125 5.08 -6.60 12.65
C SER A 125 4.36 -5.61 11.75
N LEU A 126 3.49 -4.76 12.29
CA LEU A 126 2.84 -3.67 11.55
C LEU A 126 3.88 -2.65 11.04
N GLY A 127 4.88 -2.30 11.86
CA GLY A 127 6.00 -1.46 11.46
C GLY A 127 6.84 -2.06 10.33
N ILE A 128 7.20 -3.35 10.43
CA ILE A 128 7.93 -4.06 9.38
C ILE A 128 7.10 -4.12 8.09
N GLY A 129 5.81 -4.40 8.18
CA GLY A 129 4.89 -4.39 7.03
C GLY A 129 4.85 -3.04 6.33
N LEU A 130 4.75 -1.94 7.09
CA LEU A 130 4.81 -0.58 6.56
C LEU A 130 6.16 -0.26 5.89
N LEU A 131 7.27 -0.70 6.48
CA LEU A 131 8.61 -0.51 5.90
C LEU A 131 8.75 -1.25 4.57
N MET A 132 8.28 -2.50 4.48
CA MET A 132 8.25 -3.25 3.22
C MET A 132 7.35 -2.59 2.18
N LEU A 133 6.19 -2.08 2.62
CA LEU A 133 5.24 -1.37 1.79
C LEU A 133 5.86 -0.13 1.13
N VAL A 134 6.48 0.73 1.94
CA VAL A 134 7.15 1.96 1.49
C VAL A 134 8.40 1.64 0.69
N GLY A 135 9.21 0.66 1.12
CA GLY A 135 10.40 0.21 0.41
C GLY A 135 10.06 -0.33 -0.99
N GLY A 136 8.99 -1.09 -1.14
CA GLY A 136 8.49 -1.56 -2.43
C GLY A 136 8.02 -0.42 -3.34
N MET A 137 7.35 0.60 -2.78
CA MET A 137 6.98 1.81 -3.53
C MET A 137 8.20 2.61 -3.98
N ALA A 138 9.19 2.79 -3.10
CA ALA A 138 10.44 3.48 -3.41
C ALA A 138 11.20 2.75 -4.54
N LEU A 139 11.29 1.42 -4.46
CA LEU A 139 11.90 0.59 -5.49
C LEU A 139 11.18 0.74 -6.85
N HIS A 140 9.84 0.76 -6.83
CA HIS A 140 9.04 0.98 -8.03
C HIS A 140 9.25 2.38 -8.65
N TYR A 141 9.41 3.39 -7.80
CA TYR A 141 9.64 4.79 -8.20
C TYR A 141 11.02 4.98 -8.82
N THR A 142 12.07 4.42 -8.22
CA THR A 142 13.47 4.56 -8.68
C THR A 142 13.75 3.78 -9.97
N SER A 143 12.93 2.79 -10.30
CA SER A 143 13.03 1.96 -11.51
C SER A 143 12.72 2.71 -12.84
N ARG A 144 13.22 3.93 -13.03
CA ARG A 144 13.04 4.75 -14.24
C ARG A 144 14.17 4.63 -15.25
N GLY A 145 15.01 3.60 -15.16
CA GLY A 145 16.05 3.37 -16.18
C GLY A 145 15.42 2.92 -17.52
N PRO A 146 15.74 3.56 -18.66
CA PRO A 146 15.46 2.99 -19.97
C PRO A 146 16.23 1.67 -20.08
N ARG A 147 15.53 0.55 -20.26
CA ARG A 147 16.21 -0.69 -20.66
C ARG A 147 16.61 -0.50 -22.12
N GLN A 148 17.91 -0.31 -22.35
CA GLN A 148 18.51 -0.53 -23.66
C GLN A 148 18.24 -1.98 -24.07
N THR A 149 17.67 -2.13 -25.27
CA THR A 149 17.86 -3.22 -26.22
C THR A 149 17.91 -4.63 -25.62
N SER A 150 16.88 -5.42 -25.93
CA SER A 150 16.82 -6.84 -25.58
C SER A 150 18.14 -7.55 -25.95
N SER A 151 18.66 -8.43 -25.10
CA SER A 151 19.91 -9.18 -25.36
C SER A 151 19.85 -9.94 -26.69
N LEU A 152 18.64 -10.34 -27.11
CA LEU A 152 18.37 -10.93 -28.43
C LEU A 152 18.61 -9.93 -29.57
N GLU A 153 18.23 -8.68 -29.41
CA GLU A 153 18.44 -7.62 -30.40
C GLU A 153 19.93 -7.25 -30.48
N PHE A 154 20.66 -7.28 -29.35
CA PHE A 154 22.13 -7.19 -29.36
C PHE A 154 22.80 -8.36 -30.09
N ILE A 155 22.34 -9.60 -29.87
CA ILE A 155 22.88 -10.80 -30.55
C ILE A 155 22.52 -10.81 -32.05
N LEU A 156 21.32 -10.35 -32.41
CA LEU A 156 20.85 -10.30 -33.80
C LEU A 156 21.52 -9.17 -34.59
N ASN A 157 21.82 -8.04 -33.96
CA ASN A 157 22.42 -6.87 -34.62
C ASN A 157 23.96 -6.87 -34.54
N GLY A 158 24.56 -7.51 -33.54
CA GLY A 158 26.01 -7.69 -33.40
C GLY A 158 26.63 -8.75 -34.32
N LYS A 159 25.82 -9.46 -35.11
CA LYS A 159 26.26 -10.43 -36.13
C LYS A 159 26.36 -9.84 -37.55
N LYS A 160 26.23 -8.51 -37.68
CA LYS A 160 26.22 -7.81 -38.99
C LYS A 160 27.54 -7.12 -39.35
N GLU A 161 28.62 -7.35 -38.62
CA GLU A 161 29.98 -6.92 -39.00
C GLU A 161 30.89 -8.12 -39.26
#